data_AF-A0AAQ4FJ68-F1
#
_entry.id   AF-A0AAQ4FJ68-F1
#
_cell.length_a   1.000
_cell.length_b   1.000
_cell.length_c   1.000
_cell.angle_alpha   90.00
_cell.angle_beta   90.00
_cell.angle_gamma   90.00
#
_symmetry.space_group_name_H-M   'P 1'
#
loop_
_entity.id
_entity.type
_entity.pdbx_description
1 polymer ?
#
loop_
_entity_poly.entity_id
_entity_poly.type
_entity_poly.pdbx_seq_one_letter_code
_entity_poly.pdbx_strand_id
1 'polypeptide(L)'
;MLTNSWQPQSVVLNISEKPEFYLRGLFPGSTYMVCVQASTSAGFGDAICGNFSTKASPPEVQVEPMVGTIANQTVTVLLSPVDSIKGPINAYYLVVVREGSSIPTPVRLVNYSTAEEMRLGHYVAAHLNPRQLKDTPIFVVGDGSAVGGFENPPLTDATPYRFGLLAETKFSGEVLYGYRLTAPVIVNGSGNAAGAGVVIGAILVILCLILAATALAYYYTR
;
A
#
# COMPACT_ATOMS: atom_id res chain seq x y z
N MET A 1 25.98 14.18 -4.08
CA MET A 1 26.86 13.81 -5.22
C MET A 1 26.32 12.51 -5.80
N LEU A 2 25.56 12.58 -6.90
CA LEU A 2 25.00 11.42 -7.60
C LEU A 2 25.88 11.19 -8.84
N THR A 3 26.89 10.33 -8.73
CA THR A 3 27.80 10.04 -9.84
C THR A 3 27.39 8.75 -10.55
N ASN A 4 26.93 8.92 -11.80
CA ASN A 4 27.12 8.00 -12.94
C ASN A 4 26.39 6.64 -12.98
N SER A 5 25.09 6.65 -13.27
CA SER A 5 24.40 5.48 -13.87
C SER A 5 23.61 5.81 -15.15
N TRP A 6 23.81 7.00 -15.73
CA TRP A 6 23.03 7.51 -16.86
C TRP A 6 23.76 7.53 -18.21
N GLN A 7 24.99 7.02 -18.29
CA GLN A 7 25.71 7.00 -19.58
C GLN A 7 25.75 5.58 -20.16
N PRO A 8 25.41 5.42 -21.46
CA PRO A 8 25.66 4.17 -22.17
C PRO A 8 27.16 3.86 -22.06
N GLN A 9 27.48 2.72 -21.45
CA GLN A 9 28.87 2.26 -21.34
C GLN A 9 29.24 1.54 -22.62
N SER A 10 30.14 2.15 -23.42
CA SER A 10 30.84 1.44 -24.49
C SER A 10 32.16 0.88 -23.93
N VAL A 11 32.44 -0.38 -24.21
CA VAL A 11 33.68 -1.04 -23.80
C VAL A 11 34.25 -1.77 -25.01
N VAL A 12 35.52 -1.50 -25.32
CA VAL A 12 36.27 -2.23 -26.36
C VAL A 12 36.88 -3.47 -25.71
N LEU A 13 36.56 -4.64 -26.24
CA LEU A 13 37.08 -5.92 -25.74
C LEU A 13 38.31 -6.32 -26.55
N ASN A 14 39.44 -6.50 -25.88
CA ASN A 14 40.62 -7.12 -26.48
C ASN A 14 40.51 -8.64 -26.29
N ILE A 15 40.06 -9.34 -27.33
CA ILE A 15 39.67 -10.75 -27.25
C ILE A 15 40.92 -11.64 -27.37
N SER A 16 41.29 -12.33 -26.29
CA SER A 16 42.26 -13.45 -26.29
C SER A 16 41.63 -14.78 -25.82
N GLU A 17 40.52 -14.74 -25.08
CA GLU A 17 39.70 -15.89 -24.71
C GLU A 17 38.23 -15.47 -24.70
N LYS A 18 37.32 -16.44 -24.88
CA LYS A 18 35.84 -16.37 -24.98
C LYS A 18 35.21 -14.97 -25.11
N PRO A 19 34.48 -14.67 -26.21
CA PRO A 19 33.93 -13.33 -26.46
C PRO A 19 32.68 -13.06 -25.61
N GLU A 20 32.80 -13.11 -24.29
CA GLU A 20 31.76 -12.84 -23.30
C GLU A 20 32.06 -11.52 -22.59
N PHE A 21 31.00 -10.75 -22.29
CA PHE A 21 31.11 -9.50 -21.53
C PHE A 21 29.98 -9.39 -20.53
N TYR A 22 30.32 -8.98 -19.30
CA TYR A 22 29.36 -8.80 -18.22
C TYR A 22 29.09 -7.32 -17.99
N LEU A 23 27.92 -6.85 -18.41
CA LEU A 23 27.42 -5.53 -18.06
C LEU A 23 27.04 -5.49 -16.57
N ARG A 24 27.60 -4.52 -15.84
CA ARG A 24 27.39 -4.34 -14.39
C ARG A 24 26.86 -2.94 -14.10
N GLY A 25 26.27 -2.75 -12.92
CA GLY A 25 25.73 -1.46 -12.51
C GLY A 25 24.46 -1.04 -13.26
N LEU A 26 23.76 -2.00 -13.88
CA LEU A 26 22.48 -1.76 -14.52
C LEU A 26 21.37 -1.60 -13.47
N PHE A 27 20.38 -0.78 -13.77
CA PHE A 27 19.19 -0.64 -12.94
C PHE A 27 18.37 -1.94 -12.94
N PRO A 28 17.85 -2.36 -11.79
CA PRO A 28 16.87 -3.45 -11.73
C PRO A 28 15.60 -3.11 -12.52
N GLY A 29 14.86 -4.15 -12.90
CA GLY A 29 13.56 -4.01 -13.55
C GLY A 29 13.58 -3.14 -14.81
N SER A 30 14.66 -3.21 -15.59
CA SER A 30 14.91 -2.33 -16.73
C SER A 30 15.27 -3.12 -17.98
N THR A 31 14.80 -2.65 -19.15
CA THR A 31 15.15 -3.24 -20.45
C THR A 31 16.18 -2.36 -21.14
N TYR A 32 17.31 -2.96 -21.50
CA TYR A 32 18.42 -2.33 -22.18
C TYR A 32 18.53 -2.84 -23.61
N MET A 33 18.71 -1.93 -24.56
CA MET A 33 19.17 -2.27 -25.89
C MET A 33 20.69 -2.37 -25.88
N VAL A 34 21.22 -3.55 -26.16
CA VAL A 34 22.66 -3.83 -26.18
C VAL A 34 23.08 -4.10 -27.62
N CYS A 35 24.10 -3.39 -28.10
CA CYS A 35 24.64 -3.54 -29.45
C CYS A 35 26.10 -3.99 -29.41
N VAL A 36 26.48 -4.88 -30.32
CA VAL A 36 27.84 -5.43 -30.46
C VAL A 36 28.35 -5.16 -31.87
N GLN A 37 29.57 -4.64 -31.98
CA GLN A 37 30.28 -4.39 -33.24
C GLN A 37 31.66 -5.06 -33.22
N ALA A 38 32.05 -5.68 -34.32
CA ALA A 38 33.41 -6.15 -34.51
C ALA A 38 34.32 -4.99 -34.93
N SER A 39 35.55 -4.96 -34.42
CA SER A 39 36.56 -3.96 -34.78
C SER A 39 37.78 -4.62 -35.40
N THR A 40 38.29 -4.05 -36.49
CA THR A 40 39.51 -4.48 -37.20
C THR A 40 40.41 -3.29 -37.48
N SER A 41 41.58 -3.51 -38.07
CA SER A 41 42.44 -2.42 -38.56
C SER A 41 41.78 -1.55 -39.64
N ALA A 42 40.73 -2.05 -40.30
CA ALA A 42 39.94 -1.28 -41.29
C ALA A 42 38.80 -0.46 -40.66
N GLY A 43 38.57 -0.59 -39.34
CA GLY A 43 37.49 0.09 -38.61
C GLY A 43 36.46 -0.87 -38.01
N PHE A 44 35.33 -0.30 -37.56
CA PHE A 44 34.20 -1.04 -37.00
C PHE A 44 33.26 -1.52 -38.10
N GLY A 45 32.79 -2.77 -37.97
CA GLY A 45 31.73 -3.31 -38.82
C GLY A 45 30.32 -2.94 -38.33
N ASP A 46 29.32 -3.54 -38.97
CA ASP A 46 27.91 -3.36 -38.61
C ASP A 46 27.60 -3.84 -37.19
N ALA A 47 26.64 -3.16 -36.55
CA ALA A 47 26.18 -3.51 -35.21
C ALA A 47 25.05 -4.54 -35.25
N ILE A 48 25.13 -5.53 -34.36
CA ILE A 48 24.00 -6.40 -34.01
C ILE A 48 23.48 -5.96 -32.66
N CYS A 49 22.18 -5.66 -32.57
CA CYS A 49 21.52 -5.20 -31.35
C CYS A 49 20.46 -6.19 -30.86
N GLY A 50 20.27 -6.26 -29.54
CA GLY A 50 19.22 -7.05 -28.89
C GLY A 50 18.74 -6.39 -27.60
N ASN A 51 17.51 -6.71 -27.18
CA ASN A 51 16.94 -6.21 -25.93
C ASN A 51 17.14 -7.24 -24.81
N PHE A 52 17.67 -6.79 -23.68
CA PHE A 52 17.93 -7.60 -22.51
C PHE A 52 17.38 -6.92 -21.26
N SER A 53 16.68 -7.68 -20.44
CA SER A 53 16.06 -7.16 -19.22
C SER A 53 16.83 -7.62 -17.99
N THR A 54 17.02 -6.70 -17.03
CA THR A 54 17.51 -7.04 -15.70
C THR A 54 16.38 -7.67 -14.86
N LYS A 55 16.74 -8.39 -13.80
CA LYS A 55 15.75 -8.95 -12.86
C LYS A 55 14.99 -7.81 -12.16
N ALA A 56 13.74 -8.06 -11.80
CA ALA A 56 12.98 -7.13 -10.96
C ALA A 56 13.62 -7.06 -9.56
N SER A 57 13.40 -5.94 -8.88
CA SER A 57 13.78 -5.75 -7.49
C SER A 57 12.60 -5.14 -6.75
N PRO A 58 12.37 -5.47 -5.46
CA PRO A 58 11.36 -4.78 -4.68
C PRO A 58 11.61 -3.26 -4.68
N PRO A 59 10.55 -2.43 -4.80
CA PRO A 59 10.65 -0.99 -4.64
C PRO A 59 11.26 -0.61 -3.29
N GLU A 60 11.96 0.52 -3.24
CA GLU A 60 12.51 1.05 -2.00
C GLU A 60 11.71 2.27 -1.55
N VAL A 61 10.82 2.08 -0.58
CA VAL A 61 10.01 3.17 -0.02
C VAL A 61 10.84 3.90 1.04
N GLN A 62 11.50 4.98 0.63
CA GLN A 62 12.42 5.74 1.49
C GLN A 62 11.69 6.65 2.49
N VAL A 63 10.60 7.26 2.05
CA VAL A 63 9.85 8.26 2.82
C VAL A 63 8.72 7.58 3.58
N GLU A 64 8.70 7.79 4.89
CA GLU A 64 7.60 7.35 5.75
C GLU A 64 6.36 8.22 5.49
N PRO A 65 5.14 7.66 5.47
CA PRO A 65 3.93 8.46 5.44
C PRO A 65 3.95 9.51 6.57
N MET A 66 3.60 10.75 6.26
CA MET A 66 3.52 11.80 7.29
C MET A 66 2.11 11.82 7.87
N VAL A 67 2.02 11.63 9.19
CA VAL A 67 0.76 11.67 9.94
C VAL A 67 0.37 13.13 10.18
N GLY A 68 -0.86 13.48 9.83
CA GLY A 68 -1.47 14.79 10.03
C GLY A 68 -2.53 14.76 11.12
N THR A 69 -3.65 15.45 10.85
CA THR A 69 -4.76 15.59 11.81
C THR A 69 -5.38 14.25 12.18
N ILE A 70 -5.60 14.04 13.48
CA ILE A 70 -6.33 12.90 14.06
C ILE A 70 -7.64 13.45 14.63
N ALA A 71 -8.77 13.00 14.10
CA ALA A 71 -10.09 13.45 14.56
C ALA A 71 -11.17 12.42 14.24
N ASN A 72 -12.10 12.20 15.16
CA ASN A 72 -13.34 11.43 14.92
C ASN A 72 -13.10 10.09 14.20
N GLN A 73 -12.25 9.20 14.74
CA GLN A 73 -11.95 7.89 14.12
C GLN A 73 -11.27 7.98 12.75
N THR A 74 -10.70 9.13 12.40
CA THR A 74 -9.96 9.34 11.15
C THR A 74 -8.58 9.90 11.39
N VAL A 75 -7.68 9.63 10.44
CA VAL A 75 -6.31 10.15 10.42
C VAL A 75 -5.98 10.64 9.01
N THR A 76 -5.55 11.89 8.90
CA THR A 76 -4.99 12.40 7.66
C THR A 76 -3.56 11.91 7.50
N VAL A 77 -3.20 11.37 6.34
CA VAL A 77 -1.85 10.94 5.99
C VAL A 77 -1.41 11.58 4.68
N LEU A 78 -0.17 12.05 4.65
CA LEU A 78 0.49 12.54 3.45
C LEU A 78 1.45 11.47 2.93
N LEU A 79 1.24 11.05 1.68
CA LEU A 79 2.01 10.02 1.01
C LEU A 79 2.96 10.65 -0.02
N SER A 80 4.15 10.08 -0.16
CA SER A 80 5.16 10.55 -1.12
C SER A 80 5.37 9.51 -2.23
N PRO A 81 5.40 9.91 -3.52
CA PRO A 81 5.77 9.00 -4.59
C PRO A 81 7.14 8.35 -4.37
N VAL A 82 7.26 7.10 -4.79
CA VAL A 82 8.49 6.31 -4.72
C VAL A 82 9.28 6.49 -6.02
N ASP A 83 10.60 6.58 -5.91
CA ASP A 83 11.47 6.64 -7.07
C ASP A 83 11.46 5.32 -7.85
N SER A 84 11.66 5.41 -9.16
CA SER A 84 11.68 4.25 -10.05
C SER A 84 13.10 3.72 -10.29
N ILE A 85 14.03 3.91 -9.34
CA ILE A 85 15.44 3.50 -9.50
C ILE A 85 15.55 1.96 -9.50
N LYS A 86 14.68 1.27 -8.76
CA LYS A 86 14.64 -0.21 -8.68
C LYS A 86 13.65 -0.85 -9.66
N GLY A 87 13.21 -0.10 -10.67
CA GLY A 87 12.26 -0.56 -11.68
C GLY A 87 11.01 0.32 -11.73
N PRO A 88 10.06 0.00 -12.62
CA PRO A 88 8.82 0.74 -12.74
C PRO A 88 7.98 0.61 -11.47
N ILE A 89 7.30 1.69 -11.10
CA ILE A 89 6.25 1.65 -10.08
C ILE A 89 4.90 1.60 -10.78
N ASN A 90 4.15 0.53 -10.56
CA ASN A 90 2.91 0.24 -11.27
C ASN A 90 1.68 0.62 -10.45
N ALA A 91 1.74 0.48 -9.13
CA ALA A 91 0.65 0.79 -8.22
C ALA A 91 1.15 1.16 -6.82
N TYR A 92 0.27 1.80 -6.05
CA TYR A 92 0.44 2.13 -4.65
C TYR A 92 -0.77 1.67 -3.85
N TYR A 93 -0.52 1.24 -2.62
CA TYR A 93 -1.54 0.84 -1.67
C TYR A 93 -1.32 1.55 -0.34
N LEU A 94 -2.38 2.18 0.17
CA LEU A 94 -2.41 2.68 1.54
C LEU A 94 -2.83 1.53 2.46
N VAL A 95 -1.92 1.05 3.29
CA VAL A 95 -2.14 -0.10 4.17
C VAL A 95 -2.32 0.39 5.60
N VAL A 96 -3.28 -0.19 6.31
CA VAL A 96 -3.52 0.03 7.74
C VAL A 96 -3.14 -1.24 8.47
N VAL A 97 -2.31 -1.12 9.50
CA VAL A 97 -1.83 -2.24 10.33
C VAL A 97 -2.15 -1.94 11.79
N ARG A 98 -2.83 -2.86 12.47
CA ARG A 98 -3.12 -2.76 13.92
C ARG A 98 -1.88 -3.12 14.74
N GLU A 99 -1.80 -2.61 15.96
CA GLU A 99 -0.75 -2.95 16.92
C GLU A 99 -0.58 -4.47 17.07
N GLY A 100 0.68 -4.92 17.23
CA GLY A 100 1.02 -6.35 17.33
C GLY A 100 0.90 -7.15 16.02
N SER A 101 0.52 -6.52 14.91
CA SER A 101 0.43 -7.15 13.59
C SER A 101 1.48 -6.64 12.61
N SER A 102 1.67 -7.38 11.52
CA SER A 102 2.58 -7.04 10.45
C SER A 102 1.97 -7.35 9.09
N ILE A 103 2.54 -6.76 8.03
CA ILE A 103 2.25 -7.16 6.66
C ILE A 103 2.90 -8.54 6.43
N PRO A 104 2.16 -9.56 5.95
CA PRO A 104 2.71 -10.89 5.72
C PRO A 104 3.75 -10.89 4.59
N THR A 105 4.64 -11.87 4.62
CA THR A 105 5.58 -12.17 3.52
C THR A 105 5.28 -13.58 3.00
N PRO A 106 4.86 -13.75 1.74
CA PRO A 106 4.64 -12.72 0.71
C PRO A 106 3.47 -11.79 1.05
N VAL A 107 3.53 -10.56 0.51
CA VAL A 107 2.49 -9.55 0.69
C VAL A 107 1.16 -10.07 0.17
N ARG A 108 0.11 -9.90 0.98
CA ARG A 108 -1.28 -10.18 0.60
C ARG A 108 -2.08 -8.90 0.70
N LEU A 109 -2.58 -8.43 -0.44
CA LEU A 109 -3.50 -7.30 -0.51
C LEU A 109 -4.90 -7.81 -0.14
N VAL A 110 -5.44 -7.32 0.97
CA VAL A 110 -6.74 -7.76 1.48
C VAL A 110 -7.62 -6.56 1.79
N ASN A 111 -8.91 -6.68 1.47
CA ASN A 111 -9.91 -5.68 1.83
C ASN A 111 -10.27 -5.80 3.32
N TYR A 112 -10.89 -4.77 3.88
CA TYR A 112 -11.26 -4.73 5.29
C TYR A 112 -12.19 -5.87 5.70
N SER A 113 -13.28 -6.08 4.97
CA SER A 113 -14.23 -7.18 5.20
C SER A 113 -13.54 -8.55 5.28
N THR A 114 -12.63 -8.84 4.35
CA THR A 114 -11.87 -10.09 4.34
C THR A 114 -10.85 -10.15 5.50
N ALA A 115 -10.23 -9.03 5.86
CA ALA A 115 -9.33 -8.96 7.01
C ALA A 115 -10.08 -9.26 8.32
N GLU A 116 -11.29 -8.76 8.50
CA GLU A 116 -12.13 -9.06 9.66
C GLU A 116 -12.55 -10.54 9.71
N GLU A 117 -13.02 -11.09 8.59
CA GLU A 117 -13.40 -12.51 8.48
C GLU A 117 -12.22 -13.44 8.84
N MET A 118 -11.05 -13.14 8.29
CA MET A 118 -9.82 -13.92 8.54
C MET A 118 -9.08 -13.53 9.82
N ARG A 119 -9.60 -12.55 10.59
CA ARG A 119 -8.95 -11.97 11.79
C ARG A 119 -7.50 -11.51 11.54
N LEU A 120 -7.25 -10.91 10.39
CA LEU A 120 -5.97 -10.28 10.05
C LEU A 120 -5.88 -8.89 10.66
N GLY A 121 -4.75 -8.56 11.27
CA GLY A 121 -4.50 -7.22 11.80
C GLY A 121 -3.96 -6.23 10.75
N HIS A 122 -4.24 -6.43 9.47
CA HIS A 122 -3.92 -5.48 8.42
C HIS A 122 -4.97 -5.51 7.31
N TYR A 123 -5.18 -4.38 6.65
CA TYR A 123 -6.01 -4.25 5.45
C TYR A 123 -5.51 -3.11 4.56
N VAL A 124 -5.89 -3.14 3.29
CA VAL A 124 -5.66 -2.04 2.36
C VAL A 124 -6.85 -1.09 2.44
N ALA A 125 -6.59 0.20 2.65
CA ALA A 125 -7.60 1.26 2.71
C ALA A 125 -7.78 1.98 1.37
N ALA A 126 -6.76 1.99 0.51
CA ALA A 126 -6.85 2.59 -0.82
C ALA A 126 -5.87 1.94 -1.79
N HIS A 127 -6.25 1.88 -3.07
CA HIS A 127 -5.37 1.53 -4.18
C HIS A 127 -5.31 2.70 -5.19
N LEU A 128 -4.09 3.07 -5.59
CA LEU A 128 -3.79 4.25 -6.38
C LEU A 128 -2.83 3.89 -7.50
N ASN A 129 -3.07 4.45 -8.70
CA ASN A 129 -2.05 4.46 -9.73
C ASN A 129 -1.03 5.61 -9.49
N PRO A 130 0.15 5.59 -10.14
CA PRO A 130 1.19 6.59 -9.89
C PRO A 130 0.79 8.04 -10.19
N ARG A 131 -0.18 8.26 -11.09
CA ARG A 131 -0.68 9.60 -11.39
C ARG A 131 -1.59 10.11 -10.27
N GLN A 132 -2.50 9.28 -9.78
CA GLN A 132 -3.39 9.63 -8.68
C GLN A 132 -2.62 10.05 -7.43
N LEU A 133 -1.57 9.32 -7.06
CA LEU A 133 -0.74 9.67 -5.89
C LEU A 133 -0.02 11.03 -6.08
N LYS A 134 0.45 11.32 -7.29
CA LYS A 134 1.11 12.60 -7.61
C LYS A 134 0.13 13.77 -7.56
N ASP A 135 -1.07 13.57 -8.10
CA ASP A 135 -2.09 14.61 -8.20
C ASP A 135 -2.74 14.88 -6.82
N THR A 136 -2.98 13.84 -6.02
CA THR A 136 -3.60 13.91 -4.70
C THR A 136 -2.80 13.06 -3.69
N PRO A 137 -1.82 13.64 -2.99
CA PRO A 137 -0.98 12.89 -2.05
C PRO A 137 -1.53 12.80 -0.62
N ILE A 138 -2.59 13.56 -0.31
CA ILE A 138 -3.21 13.62 1.03
C ILE A 138 -4.44 12.70 1.04
N PHE A 139 -4.49 11.80 2.02
CA PHE A 139 -5.57 10.83 2.19
C PHE A 139 -6.09 10.86 3.62
N VAL A 140 -7.38 10.61 3.81
CA VAL A 140 -8.00 10.51 5.12
C VAL A 140 -8.31 9.04 5.38
N VAL A 141 -7.53 8.38 6.23
CA VAL A 141 -7.81 7.02 6.66
C VAL A 141 -8.99 7.05 7.63
N GLY A 142 -9.96 6.17 7.44
CA GLY A 142 -11.16 6.06 8.28
C GLY A 142 -12.39 6.85 7.81
N ASP A 143 -12.33 7.52 6.65
CA ASP A 143 -13.42 8.38 6.17
C ASP A 143 -14.64 7.63 5.60
N GLY A 144 -14.61 6.30 5.59
CA GLY A 144 -15.67 5.45 5.05
C GLY A 144 -15.71 5.38 3.53
N SER A 145 -14.78 6.03 2.83
CA SER A 145 -14.72 5.98 1.36
C SER A 145 -14.22 4.63 0.86
N ALA A 146 -14.38 4.39 -0.44
CA ALA A 146 -13.79 3.25 -1.12
C ALA A 146 -12.96 3.73 -2.32
N VAL A 147 -11.65 3.49 -2.27
CA VAL A 147 -10.71 3.99 -3.30
C VAL A 147 -9.97 2.81 -3.92
N GLY A 148 -10.09 2.68 -5.24
CA GLY A 148 -9.45 1.60 -5.99
C GLY A 148 -9.95 0.20 -5.63
N GLY A 149 -11.19 0.09 -5.13
CA GLY A 149 -11.85 -1.17 -4.77
C GLY A 149 -11.64 -1.63 -3.32
N PHE A 150 -11.00 -0.80 -2.49
CA PHE A 150 -10.71 -1.10 -1.09
C PHE A 150 -11.52 -0.22 -0.15
N GLU A 151 -12.04 -0.82 0.92
CA GLU A 151 -12.86 -0.15 1.93
C GLU A 151 -11.97 0.56 2.96
N ASN A 152 -12.31 1.81 3.28
CA ASN A 152 -11.61 2.63 4.27
C ASN A 152 -12.51 2.94 5.48
N PRO A 153 -12.95 1.93 6.25
CA PRO A 153 -13.90 2.15 7.34
C PRO A 153 -13.28 2.94 8.50
N PRO A 154 -14.11 3.59 9.34
CA PRO A 154 -13.66 4.29 10.53
C PRO A 154 -12.71 3.46 11.41
N LEU A 155 -11.67 4.12 11.91
CA LEU A 155 -10.70 3.50 12.81
C LEU A 155 -11.30 3.36 14.22
N THR A 156 -10.86 2.38 15.00
CA THR A 156 -11.34 2.21 16.37
C THR A 156 -10.37 2.86 17.38
N ASP A 157 -10.86 3.14 18.58
CA ASP A 157 -10.06 3.73 19.67
C ASP A 157 -9.32 2.68 20.52
N ALA A 158 -9.56 1.41 20.24
CA ALA A 158 -9.11 0.31 21.09
C ALA A 158 -7.64 -0.06 20.90
N THR A 159 -7.02 0.26 19.75
CA THR A 159 -5.64 -0.14 19.45
C THR A 159 -4.89 0.92 18.65
N PRO A 160 -3.58 1.12 18.89
CA PRO A 160 -2.73 1.88 17.98
C PRO A 160 -2.74 1.30 16.56
N TYR A 161 -2.58 2.19 15.58
CA TYR A 161 -2.45 1.84 14.17
C TYR A 161 -1.13 2.30 13.59
N ARG A 162 -0.67 1.62 12.55
CA ARG A 162 0.41 2.08 11.68
C ARG A 162 -0.13 2.20 10.26
N PHE A 163 0.24 3.27 9.58
CA PHE A 163 -0.17 3.53 8.21
C PHE A 163 1.02 3.30 7.28
N GLY A 164 0.78 2.70 6.12
CA GLY A 164 1.84 2.29 5.22
C GLY A 164 1.60 2.75 3.80
N LEU A 165 2.66 3.24 3.15
CA LEU A 165 2.69 3.25 1.70
C LEU A 165 3.36 1.96 1.24
N LEU A 166 2.63 1.14 0.50
CA LEU A 166 3.12 -0.04 -0.16
C LEU A 166 3.16 0.22 -1.67
N ALA A 167 4.33 0.09 -2.28
CA ALA A 167 4.55 0.29 -3.71
C ALA A 167 4.71 -1.06 -4.40
N GLU A 168 4.06 -1.21 -5.56
CA GLU A 168 4.15 -2.39 -6.42
C GLU A 168 5.04 -2.09 -7.63
N THR A 169 5.92 -3.02 -7.94
CA THR A 169 6.54 -3.14 -9.27
C THR A 169 6.02 -4.40 -9.94
N LYS A 170 5.65 -4.28 -11.20
CA LYS A 170 5.29 -5.39 -12.10
C LYS A 170 6.17 -5.29 -13.34
N PHE A 171 7.15 -6.18 -13.42
CA PHE A 171 8.13 -6.19 -14.50
C PHE A 171 8.43 -7.62 -14.95
N SER A 172 8.41 -7.85 -16.26
CA SER A 172 8.67 -9.18 -16.86
C SER A 172 7.84 -10.33 -16.26
N GLY A 173 6.60 -10.05 -15.86
CA GLY A 173 5.68 -11.02 -15.25
C GLY A 173 5.88 -11.25 -13.74
N GLU A 174 6.92 -10.66 -13.14
CA GLU A 174 7.17 -10.70 -11.70
C GLU A 174 6.50 -9.50 -11.01
N VAL A 175 5.87 -9.75 -9.85
CA VAL A 175 5.26 -8.71 -9.00
C VAL A 175 5.97 -8.69 -7.66
N LEU A 176 6.54 -7.55 -7.29
CA LEU A 176 7.23 -7.35 -6.02
C LEU A 176 6.69 -6.10 -5.32
N TYR A 177 6.80 -6.12 -4.00
CA TYR A 177 6.31 -5.05 -3.15
C TYR A 177 7.40 -4.53 -2.22
N GLY A 178 7.43 -3.22 -2.06
CA GLY A 178 8.19 -2.54 -1.02
C GLY A 178 7.26 -1.67 -0.21
N TYR A 179 7.51 -1.50 1.08
CA TYR A 179 6.66 -0.67 1.92
C TYR A 179 7.44 0.06 3.01
N ARG A 180 6.84 1.13 3.52
CA ARG A 180 7.27 1.80 4.74
C ARG A 180 6.06 2.16 5.57
N LEU A 181 6.13 1.84 6.86
CA LEU A 181 5.07 2.08 7.83
C LEU A 181 5.43 3.27 8.72
N THR A 182 4.40 3.97 9.20
CA THR A 182 4.55 4.97 10.24
C THR A 182 5.00 4.36 11.56
N ALA A 183 5.44 5.21 12.49
CA ALA A 183 5.31 4.95 13.92
C ALA A 183 3.84 4.67 14.32
N PRO A 184 3.58 3.98 15.44
CA PRO A 184 2.22 3.77 15.95
C PRO A 184 1.50 5.11 16.23
N VAL A 185 0.22 5.16 15.85
CA VAL A 185 -0.67 6.30 15.99
C VAL A 185 -1.90 5.86 16.77
N ILE A 186 -2.21 6.58 17.85
CA ILE A 186 -3.42 6.37 18.63
C ILE A 186 -4.51 7.25 18.06
N VAL A 187 -5.65 6.65 17.73
CA VAL A 187 -6.83 7.36 17.23
C VAL A 187 -7.79 7.53 18.40
N ASN A 188 -8.00 8.77 18.83
CA ASN A 188 -8.99 9.01 19.88
C ASN A 188 -10.39 8.88 19.28
N GLY A 189 -11.15 7.92 19.78
CA GLY A 189 -12.59 7.87 19.55
C GLY A 189 -13.23 9.03 20.31
N SER A 190 -14.00 9.88 19.61
CA SER A 190 -15.09 10.55 20.30
C SER A 190 -16.02 9.43 20.75
N GLY A 191 -16.07 9.14 22.05
CA GLY A 191 -16.87 8.06 22.64
C GLY A 191 -18.35 8.26 22.38
N ASN A 192 -18.80 8.00 21.16
CA ASN A 192 -20.18 7.81 20.82
C ASN A 192 -20.35 6.31 20.62
N ALA A 193 -20.57 5.62 21.74
CA ALA A 193 -21.34 4.38 21.75
C ALA A 193 -22.78 4.68 21.28
N ALA A 194 -22.92 5.08 20.02
CA ALA A 194 -24.21 5.30 19.39
C ALA A 194 -24.74 3.92 18.98
N GLY A 195 -25.67 3.37 19.77
CA GLY A 195 -26.52 2.28 19.29
C GLY A 195 -27.06 1.34 20.36
N ALA A 196 -26.29 1.01 21.39
CA ALA A 196 -26.74 0.00 22.36
C ALA A 196 -27.67 0.57 23.45
N GLY A 197 -27.39 1.77 23.96
CA GLY A 197 -28.14 2.34 25.10
C GLY A 197 -29.57 2.76 24.77
N VAL A 198 -29.80 3.32 23.58
CA VAL A 198 -31.14 3.81 23.17
C VAL A 198 -32.08 2.64 22.89
N VAL A 199 -31.59 1.57 22.27
CA VAL A 199 -32.40 0.38 21.97
C VAL A 199 -32.78 -0.35 23.26
N ILE A 200 -31.85 -0.50 24.21
CA ILE A 200 -32.14 -1.12 25.51
C ILE A 200 -33.14 -0.25 26.31
N GLY A 201 -32.97 1.07 26.31
CA GLY A 201 -33.90 2.00 26.96
C GLY A 201 -35.32 1.91 26.37
N ALA A 202 -35.45 1.90 25.05
CA ALA A 202 -36.74 1.77 24.38
C ALA A 202 -37.42 0.42 24.68
N ILE A 203 -36.67 -0.69 24.69
CA ILE A 203 -37.20 -2.02 25.02
C ILE A 203 -37.70 -2.07 26.47
N LEU A 204 -36.96 -1.51 27.43
CA LEU A 204 -37.38 -1.47 28.83
C LEU A 204 -38.65 -0.64 29.05
N VAL A 205 -38.76 0.52 28.39
CA VAL A 205 -39.97 1.36 28.45
C VAL A 205 -41.18 0.62 27.89
N ILE A 206 -41.04 -0.05 26.73
CA ILE A 206 -42.11 -0.84 26.13
C ILE A 206 -42.54 -1.98 27.07
N LEU A 207 -41.58 -2.68 27.69
CA LEU A 207 -41.89 -3.76 28.64
C LEU A 207 -42.66 -3.25 29.87
N CYS A 208 -42.27 -2.09 30.42
CA CYS A 208 -42.99 -1.46 31.53
C CYS A 208 -44.43 -1.05 31.15
N LEU A 209 -44.64 -0.52 29.95
CA LEU A 209 -45.98 -0.16 29.46
C LEU A 209 -46.88 -1.38 29.29
N ILE A 210 -46.34 -2.50 28.78
CA ILE A 210 -47.08 -3.76 28.66
C ILE A 210 -47.49 -4.27 30.04
N LEU A 211 -46.57 -4.29 31.00
CA LEU A 211 -46.88 -4.73 32.37
C LEU A 211 -47.95 -3.85 33.02
N ALA A 212 -47.84 -2.53 32.89
CA ALA A 212 -48.86 -1.61 33.41
C ALA A 212 -50.24 -1.84 32.76
N ALA A 213 -50.30 -2.03 31.44
CA ALA A 213 -51.54 -2.31 30.73
C ALA A 213 -52.16 -3.65 31.16
N THR A 214 -51.36 -4.71 31.34
CA THR A 214 -51.85 -6.00 31.84
C THR A 214 -52.37 -5.93 33.27
N ALA A 215 -51.69 -5.19 34.16
CA ALA A 215 -52.14 -4.99 35.53
C ALA A 215 -53.45 -4.17 35.58
N LEU A 216 -53.57 -3.14 34.74
CA LEU A 216 -54.78 -2.34 34.62
C LEU A 216 -55.95 -3.20 34.09
N ALA A 217 -55.73 -3.98 33.04
CA ALA A 217 -56.74 -4.89 32.50
C ALA A 217 -57.18 -5.94 33.52
N TYR A 218 -56.25 -6.51 34.29
CA TYR A 218 -56.55 -7.42 35.39
C TYR A 218 -57.40 -6.75 36.48
N TYR A 219 -57.10 -5.49 36.83
CA TYR A 219 -57.87 -4.73 37.81
C TYR A 219 -59.31 -4.44 37.35
N TYR A 220 -59.51 -4.14 36.06
CA TYR A 220 -60.84 -3.84 35.50
C TYR A 220 -61.67 -5.07 35.12
N THR A 221 -61.06 -6.26 35.06
CA THR A 221 -61.75 -7.52 34.75
C THR A 221 -62.11 -8.33 36.01
N ARG A 222 -61.86 -7.77 37.19
CA ARG A 222 -62.15 -8.34 38.49
C ARG A 222 -63.15 -7.47 39.25
#